data_AF-A0A1H1A060-F1
#
_entry.id   AF-A0A1H1A060-F1
#
_cell.length_a   1.000
_cell.length_b   1.000
_cell.length_c   1.000
_cell.angle_alpha   90.00
_cell.angle_beta   90.00
_cell.angle_gamma   90.00
#
_symmetry.space_group_name_H-M   'P 1'
#
loop_
_entity.id
_entity.type
_entity.pdbx_description
1 polymer ?
#
loop_
_entity_poly.entity_id
_entity_poly.type
_entity_poly.pdbx_seq_one_letter_code
_entity_poly.pdbx_strand_id
1 'polypeptide(L)'
;MVPAPSAFRVGAGDLRTGPVDPGAVRALARAVTSEQEERSGVAMYLALQDLALQDAALHDAAPYEPAGRDGAPDADALRDGREVARALAHWHALLGLDDGSDAVQHVLATLAAHRVRLNPPTADDAADDAADEPLVVLPGYAPSRPGALERVVDVVRGGRLVRVVNYHSTPRAQAEQVAADLADYAARYAPLRPGDVHRFLDTGSWGTHRPGLVVAFFDGYRNAVDVAAPACEAAGVPGWFFVPTAFLDVPEEDQRAFAATHDLDLVAEERHGRGRVAMTWDEAAALAERHVVLAHTASHTTAAGVRTPEEVRREVLEPLRRLEDVTGRRPEAFAWLGGTPFDPAEPGCAALRDAGVPLLVSGTGVERLSRP
;
A
#
# COMPACT_ATOMS: atom_id res chain seq x y z
N MET A 1 11.52 -41.83 -23.31
CA MET A 1 12.50 -40.74 -23.34
C MET A 1 11.70 -39.45 -23.23
N VAL A 2 11.53 -38.97 -21.99
CA VAL A 2 10.73 -37.79 -21.64
C VAL A 2 11.64 -36.57 -21.85
N PRO A 3 11.21 -35.50 -22.54
CA PRO A 3 12.04 -34.31 -22.66
C PRO A 3 12.25 -33.72 -21.25
N ALA A 4 13.51 -33.41 -20.93
CA ALA A 4 13.86 -32.77 -19.68
C ALA A 4 13.06 -31.47 -19.52
N PRO A 5 12.48 -31.20 -18.34
CA PRO A 5 11.91 -29.88 -18.08
C PRO A 5 13.04 -28.85 -18.23
N SER A 6 12.84 -27.96 -19.20
CA SER A 6 13.63 -26.75 -19.40
C SER A 6 13.83 -26.06 -18.06
N ALA A 7 15.10 -25.75 -17.75
CA ALA A 7 15.53 -25.26 -16.45
C ALA A 7 14.88 -23.92 -16.08
N PHE A 8 13.76 -23.97 -15.36
CA PHE A 8 13.35 -22.87 -14.50
C PHE A 8 14.26 -22.86 -13.26
N ARG A 9 15.22 -21.93 -13.24
CA ARG A 9 15.95 -21.55 -12.02
C ARG A 9 15.58 -20.12 -11.68
N VAL A 10 14.56 -19.93 -10.86
CA VAL A 10 14.40 -18.73 -10.03
C VAL A 10 14.80 -19.16 -8.62
N GLY A 11 16.01 -18.80 -8.22
CA GLY A 11 16.60 -19.19 -6.94
C GLY A 11 17.05 -17.96 -6.15
N ALA A 12 16.63 -17.90 -4.89
CA ALA A 12 16.99 -16.96 -3.83
C ALA A 12 16.98 -15.46 -4.21
N GLY A 13 15.77 -14.88 -4.21
CA GLY A 13 15.53 -13.43 -4.19
C GLY A 13 15.73 -12.76 -5.55
N ASP A 14 14.64 -12.31 -6.16
CA ASP A 14 14.57 -11.62 -7.46
C ASP A 14 15.44 -10.34 -7.55
N LEU A 15 16.76 -10.48 -7.56
CA LEU A 15 17.73 -9.39 -7.46
C LEU A 15 18.66 -9.41 -8.66
N ARG A 16 18.32 -8.66 -9.71
CA ARG A 16 19.27 -8.38 -10.78
C ARG A 16 20.27 -7.33 -10.27
N THR A 17 21.46 -7.76 -9.86
CA THR A 17 22.59 -6.87 -9.58
C THR A 17 23.37 -6.62 -10.87
N GLY A 18 22.87 -5.73 -11.72
CA GLY A 18 23.57 -5.23 -12.91
C GLY A 18 23.57 -3.70 -12.93
N PRO A 19 24.46 -3.05 -13.71
CA PRO A 19 24.39 -1.61 -13.91
C PRO A 19 23.03 -1.26 -14.53
N VAL A 20 22.29 -0.35 -13.90
CA VAL A 20 21.00 0.12 -14.39
C VAL A 20 21.20 1.53 -14.95
N ASP A 21 20.88 1.71 -16.23
CA ASP A 21 20.92 3.02 -16.90
C ASP A 21 19.71 3.89 -16.48
N PRO A 22 19.88 5.22 -16.31
CA PRO A 22 18.78 6.12 -15.96
C PRO A 22 17.53 6.00 -16.85
N GLY A 23 17.70 5.76 -18.15
CA GLY A 23 16.60 5.59 -19.11
C GLY A 23 15.77 4.36 -18.77
N ALA A 24 16.40 3.23 -18.44
CA ALA A 24 15.71 2.01 -18.03
C ALA A 24 14.95 2.18 -16.70
N VAL A 25 15.50 2.93 -15.75
CA VAL A 25 14.79 3.26 -14.49
C VAL A 25 13.57 4.12 -14.77
N ARG A 26 13.70 5.17 -15.61
CA ARG A 26 12.57 6.03 -16.00
C ARG A 26 11.49 5.23 -16.75
N ALA A 27 11.88 4.32 -17.63
CA ALA A 27 10.96 3.45 -18.34
C ALA A 27 10.14 2.57 -17.39
N LEU A 28 10.84 1.93 -16.44
CA LEU A 28 10.19 1.09 -15.45
C LEU A 28 9.26 1.92 -14.55
N ALA A 29 9.70 3.10 -14.15
CA ALA A 29 8.94 4.01 -13.32
C ALA A 29 7.65 4.49 -14.04
N ARG A 30 7.74 4.85 -15.33
CA ARG A 30 6.57 5.13 -16.17
C ARG A 30 5.67 3.90 -16.33
N ALA A 31 6.25 2.72 -16.54
CA ALA A 31 5.51 1.48 -16.63
C ALA A 31 4.75 1.17 -15.34
N VAL A 32 5.31 1.47 -14.17
CA VAL A 32 4.59 1.35 -12.89
C VAL A 32 3.44 2.33 -12.81
N THR A 33 3.64 3.60 -13.18
CA THR A 33 2.57 4.61 -13.22
C THR A 33 1.45 4.19 -14.16
N SER A 34 1.78 3.80 -15.40
CA SER A 34 0.82 3.31 -16.40
C SER A 34 0.15 2.01 -15.96
N GLU A 35 0.87 1.10 -15.29
CA GLU A 35 0.26 -0.09 -14.69
C GLU A 35 -0.70 0.26 -13.55
N GLN A 36 -0.52 1.37 -12.81
CA GLN A 36 -1.57 1.81 -11.88
C GLN A 36 -2.86 2.21 -12.61
N GLU A 37 -2.74 2.68 -13.85
CA GLU A 37 -3.87 3.08 -14.71
C GLU A 37 -4.49 1.88 -15.45
N GLU A 38 -3.68 0.89 -15.85
CA GLU A 38 -4.08 -0.24 -16.71
C GLU A 38 -4.30 -1.57 -15.97
N ARG A 39 -3.57 -1.82 -14.88
CA ARG A 39 -3.72 -3.01 -14.01
C ARG A 39 -4.38 -2.64 -12.70
N SER A 40 -5.15 -3.58 -12.17
CA SER A 40 -5.84 -3.38 -10.90
C SER A 40 -4.93 -3.33 -9.67
N GLY A 41 -3.67 -3.80 -9.71
CA GLY A 41 -2.82 -3.96 -8.52
C GLY A 41 -1.38 -3.44 -8.66
N VAL A 42 -0.89 -2.70 -7.66
CA VAL A 42 0.44 -2.05 -7.65
C VAL A 42 1.25 -2.54 -6.47
N ALA A 43 2.34 -3.26 -6.75
CA ALA A 43 3.26 -3.74 -5.72
C ALA A 43 4.18 -2.61 -5.23
N MET A 44 4.40 -2.55 -3.93
CA MET A 44 5.25 -1.57 -3.25
C MET A 44 6.03 -2.21 -2.11
N TYR A 45 7.17 -1.62 -1.78
CA TYR A 45 7.83 -1.81 -0.49
C TYR A 45 7.43 -0.69 0.46
N LEU A 46 7.00 -1.01 1.68
CA LEU A 46 6.72 -0.01 2.70
C LEU A 46 7.62 -0.21 3.92
N ALA A 47 8.04 0.89 4.55
CA ALA A 47 8.77 0.86 5.81
C ALA A 47 7.84 0.42 6.96
N LEU A 48 8.35 -0.40 7.88
CA LEU A 48 7.62 -0.79 9.09
C LEU A 48 8.07 0.08 10.25
N GLN A 49 7.22 1.03 10.66
CA GLN A 49 7.54 2.03 11.65
C GLN A 49 6.77 1.77 12.94
N ASP A 50 7.46 1.85 14.08
CA ASP A 50 6.84 1.76 15.39
C ASP A 50 6.82 3.13 16.05
N LEU A 51 5.73 3.87 15.81
CA LEU A 51 5.54 5.22 16.34
C LEU A 51 4.92 5.20 17.74
N ALA A 52 4.33 4.08 18.16
CA ALA A 52 3.79 3.90 19.51
C ALA A 52 4.86 4.00 20.62
N LEU A 53 6.13 3.85 20.27
CA LEU A 53 7.27 3.99 21.18
C LEU A 53 7.94 5.37 21.14
N GLN A 54 7.53 6.24 20.21
CA GLN A 54 8.11 7.58 20.09
C GLN A 54 7.30 8.54 20.97
N ASP A 55 7.95 9.09 22.01
CA ASP A 55 7.33 10.11 22.87
C ASP A 55 6.89 11.32 22.03
N ALA A 56 5.78 11.95 22.44
CA ALA A 56 4.96 12.90 21.67
C ALA A 56 5.63 14.25 21.25
N ALA A 57 6.97 14.34 21.21
CA ALA A 57 7.72 15.53 20.81
C ALA A 57 8.35 15.34 19.41
N LEU A 58 7.51 15.37 18.38
CA LEU A 58 7.89 15.20 16.97
C LEU A 58 8.53 16.45 16.32
N HIS A 59 9.09 17.37 17.11
CA HIS A 59 9.64 18.64 16.60
C HIS A 59 11.16 18.68 16.41
N ASP A 60 11.87 17.64 16.81
CA ASP A 60 13.30 17.52 16.52
C ASP A 60 13.64 16.02 16.46
N ALA A 61 13.39 15.40 15.31
CA ALA A 61 13.59 13.98 15.13
C ALA A 61 15.10 13.68 15.15
N ALA A 62 15.63 13.41 16.35
CA ALA A 62 16.84 12.63 16.49
C ALA A 62 16.70 11.34 15.66
N PRO A 63 17.78 10.82 15.07
CA PRO A 63 17.74 9.56 14.33
C PRO A 63 17.03 8.51 15.18
N TYR A 64 16.12 7.77 14.56
CA TYR A 64 15.37 6.69 15.18
C TYR A 64 16.34 5.81 15.99
N GLU A 65 16.32 5.93 17.32
CA GLU A 65 17.05 5.02 18.19
C GLU A 65 16.12 3.83 18.50
N PRO A 66 16.50 2.60 18.14
CA PRO A 66 15.69 1.44 18.44
C PRO A 66 15.61 1.28 19.97
N ALA A 67 14.46 1.64 20.54
CA ALA A 67 14.17 1.35 21.93
C ALA A 67 14.25 -0.17 22.14
N GLY A 68 15.15 -0.60 23.04
CA GLY A 68 15.06 -1.85 23.81
C GLY A 68 15.01 -3.15 22.99
N ARG A 69 16.14 -3.88 22.99
CA ARG A 69 16.29 -5.24 22.47
C ARG A 69 15.24 -6.20 23.02
N ASP A 70 14.55 -6.90 22.12
CA ASP A 70 14.17 -8.34 22.22
C ASP A 70 13.71 -8.96 20.88
N GLY A 71 13.57 -8.19 19.78
CA GLY A 71 13.20 -8.70 18.44
C GLY A 71 13.95 -8.07 17.28
N ALA A 72 15.27 -8.25 17.19
CA ALA A 72 16.01 -7.81 16.01
C ALA A 72 15.52 -8.59 14.76
N PRO A 73 15.34 -7.93 13.60
CA PRO A 73 14.96 -8.64 12.39
C PRO A 73 15.92 -9.79 12.07
N ASP A 74 15.38 -10.89 11.55
CA ASP A 74 16.21 -12.03 11.18
C ASP A 74 17.23 -11.68 10.07
N ALA A 75 18.20 -12.56 9.87
CA ALA A 75 19.31 -12.31 8.95
C ALA A 75 18.85 -12.12 7.49
N ASP A 76 17.77 -12.77 7.08
CA ASP A 76 17.22 -12.65 5.74
C ASP A 76 16.51 -11.30 5.57
N ALA A 77 15.69 -10.89 6.54
CA ALA A 77 15.06 -9.57 6.58
C ALA A 77 16.10 -8.44 6.57
N LEU A 78 17.20 -8.57 7.33
CA LEU A 78 18.31 -7.61 7.33
C LEU A 78 19.03 -7.54 5.98
N ARG A 79 19.26 -8.68 5.32
CA ARG A 79 19.90 -8.72 4.00
C ARG A 79 19.02 -8.03 2.96
N ASP A 80 17.75 -8.43 2.89
CA ASP A 80 16.77 -7.88 1.96
C ASP A 80 16.62 -6.37 2.18
N GLY A 81 16.52 -5.94 3.43
CA GLY A 81 16.45 -4.52 3.81
C GLY A 81 17.65 -3.70 3.37
N ARG A 82 18.88 -4.20 3.56
CA ARG A 82 20.09 -3.50 3.09
C ARG A 82 20.16 -3.40 1.57
N GLU A 83 19.58 -4.34 0.84
CA GLU A 83 19.54 -4.29 -0.62
C GLU A 83 18.48 -3.33 -1.13
N VAL A 84 17.27 -3.35 -0.57
CA VAL A 84 16.23 -2.38 -0.90
C VAL A 84 16.70 -0.96 -0.57
N ALA A 85 17.28 -0.74 0.61
CA ALA A 85 17.79 0.58 1.02
C ALA A 85 18.91 1.10 0.10
N ARG A 86 19.83 0.23 -0.34
CA ARG A 86 20.87 0.60 -1.31
C ARG A 86 20.27 0.97 -2.67
N ALA A 87 19.31 0.18 -3.16
CA ALA A 87 18.65 0.44 -4.44
C ALA A 87 17.80 1.71 -4.39
N LEU A 88 17.06 1.94 -3.31
CA LEU A 88 16.28 3.15 -3.06
C LEU A 88 17.15 4.40 -3.12
N ALA A 89 18.22 4.45 -2.30
CA ALA A 89 19.13 5.59 -2.30
C ALA A 89 19.81 5.80 -3.66
N HIS A 90 20.17 4.71 -4.36
CA HIS A 90 20.79 4.79 -5.67
C HIS A 90 19.84 5.32 -6.74
N TRP A 91 18.63 4.79 -6.84
CA TRP A 91 17.65 5.17 -7.86
C TRP A 91 17.10 6.57 -7.63
N HIS A 92 16.86 6.92 -6.37
CA HIS A 92 16.46 8.28 -5.99
C HIS A 92 17.51 9.31 -6.44
N ALA A 93 18.79 9.06 -6.14
CA ALA A 93 19.90 9.92 -6.58
C ALA A 93 20.06 9.94 -8.11
N LEU A 94 19.88 8.81 -8.79
CA LEU A 94 19.99 8.69 -10.25
C LEU A 94 18.90 9.48 -10.98
N LEU A 95 17.69 9.49 -10.43
CA LEU A 95 16.54 10.20 -10.99
C LEU A 95 16.55 11.70 -10.67
N GLY A 96 17.33 12.12 -9.66
CA GLY A 96 17.45 13.52 -9.23
C GLY A 96 16.17 14.04 -8.57
N LEU A 97 15.44 13.16 -7.86
CA LEU A 97 14.19 13.51 -7.20
C LEU A 97 14.42 14.27 -5.90
N ASP A 98 13.41 15.00 -5.44
CA ASP A 98 13.42 15.63 -4.12
C ASP A 98 13.26 14.60 -2.99
N ASP A 99 13.54 15.01 -1.75
CA ASP A 99 13.41 14.17 -0.55
C ASP A 99 11.95 14.09 -0.04
N GLY A 100 11.01 14.15 -0.98
CA GLY A 100 9.60 14.13 -0.74
C GLY A 100 9.02 12.73 -0.56
N SER A 101 7.93 12.62 0.19
CA SER A 101 7.21 11.35 0.39
C SER A 101 6.72 10.74 -0.92
N ASP A 102 6.26 11.56 -1.87
CA ASP A 102 5.71 11.09 -3.15
C ASP A 102 6.81 10.53 -4.05
N ALA A 103 7.97 11.20 -4.09
CA ALA A 103 9.16 10.73 -4.79
C ALA A 103 9.65 9.40 -4.21
N VAL A 104 9.70 9.28 -2.87
CA VAL A 104 10.11 8.05 -2.19
C VAL A 104 9.12 6.92 -2.46
N GLN A 105 7.81 7.17 -2.37
CA GLN A 105 6.76 6.21 -2.71
C GLN A 105 6.92 5.70 -4.14
N HIS A 106 7.13 6.59 -5.10
CA HIS A 106 7.29 6.23 -6.50
C HIS A 106 8.52 5.32 -6.73
N VAL A 107 9.65 5.61 -6.09
CA VAL A 107 10.84 4.73 -6.17
C VAL A 107 10.58 3.38 -5.49
N LEU A 108 9.89 3.34 -4.36
CA LEU A 108 9.51 2.10 -3.67
C LEU A 108 8.59 1.21 -4.52
N ALA A 109 7.61 1.79 -5.19
CA ALA A 109 6.74 1.09 -6.14
C ALA A 109 7.54 0.55 -7.34
N THR A 110 8.42 1.38 -7.92
CA THR A 110 9.30 1.00 -9.03
C THR A 110 10.21 -0.18 -8.66
N LEU A 111 10.81 -0.14 -7.47
CA LEU A 111 11.66 -1.22 -6.96
C LEU A 111 10.89 -2.53 -6.76
N ALA A 112 9.69 -2.46 -6.18
CA ALA A 112 8.86 -3.63 -5.97
C ALA A 112 8.43 -4.25 -7.31
N ALA A 113 8.00 -3.44 -8.28
CA ALA A 113 7.65 -3.91 -9.61
C ALA A 113 8.85 -4.57 -10.33
N HIS A 114 10.04 -3.98 -10.26
CA HIS A 114 11.28 -4.58 -10.81
C HIS A 114 11.50 -6.01 -10.30
N ARG A 115 11.30 -6.20 -9.00
CA ARG A 115 11.55 -7.47 -8.30
C ARG A 115 10.37 -8.43 -8.36
N VAL A 116 9.24 -8.02 -8.94
CA VAL A 116 8.11 -8.90 -9.21
C VAL A 116 8.15 -9.39 -10.66
N ARG A 117 8.63 -8.58 -11.61
CA ARG A 117 8.71 -8.96 -13.03
C ARG A 117 9.99 -9.73 -13.36
N LEU A 118 9.84 -10.94 -13.90
CA LEU A 118 10.97 -11.74 -14.41
C LEU A 118 11.64 -11.11 -15.64
N ASN A 119 10.89 -10.34 -16.44
CA ASN A 119 11.33 -9.65 -17.65
C ASN A 119 11.00 -8.14 -17.56
N PRO A 120 11.90 -7.31 -17.02
CA PRO A 120 11.71 -5.87 -17.01
C PRO A 120 11.75 -5.31 -18.46
N PRO A 121 11.06 -4.19 -18.75
CA PRO A 121 11.20 -3.48 -20.03
C PRO A 121 12.68 -3.13 -20.29
N THR A 122 13.10 -3.23 -21.55
CA THR A 122 14.46 -2.91 -21.99
C THR A 122 14.62 -1.41 -22.24
N ALA A 123 15.85 -0.90 -22.26
CA ALA A 123 16.11 0.51 -22.57
C ALA A 123 15.64 0.90 -23.98
N ASP A 124 15.60 -0.06 -24.91
CA ASP A 124 15.10 0.15 -26.27
C ASP A 124 13.56 0.28 -26.31
N ASP A 125 12.84 -0.43 -25.42
CA ASP A 125 11.38 -0.27 -25.26
C ASP A 125 11.00 1.13 -24.74
N ALA A 126 11.97 1.87 -24.18
CA ALA A 126 11.77 3.17 -23.52
C ALA A 126 12.07 4.38 -24.41
N ALA A 127 12.77 4.16 -25.53
CA ALA A 127 13.23 5.24 -26.40
C ALA A 127 12.12 5.81 -27.28
N ASP A 128 11.05 5.04 -27.53
CA ASP A 128 9.99 5.41 -28.47
C ASP A 128 8.99 6.46 -27.93
N ASP A 129 8.97 6.74 -26.61
CA ASP A 129 7.97 7.66 -25.99
C ASP A 129 8.53 8.83 -25.15
N ALA A 130 9.85 8.93 -24.88
CA ALA A 130 10.30 9.65 -23.66
C ALA A 130 11.56 10.52 -23.76
N ALA A 131 11.81 11.23 -24.87
CA ALA A 131 13.05 11.99 -24.99
C ALA A 131 13.15 13.28 -24.12
N ASP A 132 12.04 13.88 -23.65
CA ASP A 132 12.13 15.19 -22.94
C ASP A 132 11.07 15.45 -21.84
N GLU A 133 10.16 14.52 -21.54
CA GLU A 133 9.15 14.76 -20.49
C GLU A 133 9.66 14.41 -19.08
N PRO A 134 9.32 15.22 -18.04
CA PRO A 134 9.68 14.92 -16.66
C PRO A 134 9.14 13.54 -16.25
N LEU A 135 9.82 12.89 -15.30
CA LEU A 135 9.28 11.67 -14.68
C LEU A 135 7.96 12.05 -14.00
N VAL A 136 6.87 11.38 -14.37
CA VAL A 136 5.60 11.52 -13.66
C VAL A 136 5.76 10.79 -12.33
N VAL A 137 6.21 11.53 -11.31
CA VAL A 137 6.05 11.12 -9.92
C VAL A 137 4.54 11.00 -9.69
N LEU A 138 4.13 9.92 -9.03
CA LEU A 138 2.72 9.70 -8.71
C LEU A 138 2.16 11.00 -8.12
N PRO A 139 1.01 11.51 -8.62
CA PRO A 139 0.45 12.73 -8.07
C PRO A 139 0.25 12.53 -6.56
N GLY A 140 1.02 13.26 -5.76
CA GLY A 140 0.78 13.36 -4.34
C GLY A 140 -0.51 14.11 -4.13
N TYR A 141 -1.55 13.43 -3.64
CA TYR A 141 -2.79 14.10 -3.23
C TYR A 141 -2.59 14.92 -1.94
N ALA A 142 -1.43 14.78 -1.28
CA ALA A 142 -1.06 15.43 -0.03
C ALA A 142 0.28 16.18 -0.15
N PRO A 143 0.53 17.22 0.66
CA PRO A 143 1.81 17.91 0.67
C PRO A 143 2.94 16.97 1.07
N SER A 144 3.91 16.83 0.17
CA SER A 144 5.12 16.04 0.36
C SER A 144 5.89 16.46 1.62
N ARG A 145 6.27 15.48 2.45
CA ARG A 145 7.03 15.73 3.69
C ARG A 145 8.55 15.58 3.49
N PRO A 146 9.37 16.60 3.78
CA PRO A 146 10.82 16.50 3.66
C PRO A 146 11.44 15.50 4.65
N GLY A 147 12.66 15.03 4.36
CA GLY A 147 13.35 14.03 5.18
C GLY A 147 12.80 12.61 5.03
N ALA A 148 11.91 12.37 4.06
CA ALA A 148 11.24 11.07 3.92
C ALA A 148 12.23 9.97 3.51
N LEU A 149 13.18 10.28 2.63
CA LEU A 149 14.16 9.33 2.11
C LEU A 149 15.06 8.81 3.22
N GLU A 150 15.66 9.70 4.03
CA GLU A 150 16.57 9.29 5.10
C GLU A 150 15.87 8.38 6.11
N ARG A 151 14.67 8.79 6.57
CA ARG A 151 13.85 7.99 7.50
C ARG A 151 13.51 6.62 6.92
N VAL A 152 13.03 6.55 5.69
CA VAL A 152 12.66 5.28 5.04
C VAL A 152 13.90 4.40 4.81
N VAL A 153 14.99 4.98 4.31
CA VAL A 153 16.26 4.26 4.07
C VAL A 153 16.76 3.61 5.36
N ASP A 154 16.74 4.33 6.48
CA ASP A 154 17.23 3.80 7.76
C ASP A 154 16.35 2.67 8.30
N VAL A 155 15.02 2.83 8.28
CA VAL A 155 14.08 1.80 8.71
C VAL A 155 14.21 0.54 7.85
N VAL A 156 14.20 0.71 6.53
CA VAL A 156 14.33 -0.39 5.55
C VAL A 156 15.70 -1.07 5.67
N ARG A 157 16.79 -0.32 5.83
CA ARG A 157 18.15 -0.87 6.05
C ARG A 157 18.22 -1.73 7.31
N GLY A 158 17.42 -1.39 8.32
CA GLY A 158 17.24 -2.18 9.53
C GLY A 158 16.45 -3.47 9.35
N GLY A 159 16.05 -3.83 8.13
CA GLY A 159 15.25 -5.04 7.83
C GLY A 159 13.77 -4.88 8.13
N ARG A 160 13.30 -3.67 8.44
CA ARG A 160 11.91 -3.37 8.77
C ARG A 160 11.17 -2.86 7.55
N LEU A 161 10.82 -3.80 6.68
CA LEU A 161 10.02 -3.55 5.50
C LEU A 161 8.94 -4.61 5.31
N VAL A 162 7.90 -4.25 4.58
CA VAL A 162 6.85 -5.16 4.16
C VAL A 162 6.55 -4.93 2.68
N ARG A 163 6.10 -5.98 1.99
CA ARG A 163 5.56 -5.84 0.64
C ARG A 163 4.06 -5.59 0.75
N VAL A 164 3.56 -4.61 0.00
CA VAL A 164 2.13 -4.33 -0.10
C VAL A 164 1.74 -4.33 -1.57
N VAL A 165 0.61 -4.91 -1.91
CA VAL A 165 0.02 -4.77 -3.25
C VAL A 165 -1.29 -4.04 -3.09
N ASN A 166 -1.35 -2.85 -3.66
CA ASN A 166 -2.52 -1.96 -3.60
C ASN A 166 -3.38 -2.18 -4.83
N TYR A 167 -4.61 -2.61 -4.61
CA TYR A 167 -5.64 -2.67 -5.61
C TYR A 167 -6.68 -1.57 -5.37
N HIS A 168 -7.22 -0.97 -6.42
CA HIS A 168 -8.38 -0.07 -6.31
C HIS A 168 -9.58 -0.77 -6.95
N SER A 169 -9.82 -0.53 -8.24
CA SER A 169 -10.85 -1.21 -9.01
C SER A 169 -10.36 -2.58 -9.50
N THR A 170 -11.17 -3.63 -9.33
CA THR A 170 -10.93 -4.98 -9.86
C THR A 170 -12.05 -5.38 -10.85
N PRO A 171 -12.11 -4.76 -12.05
CA PRO A 171 -13.20 -4.96 -12.98
C PRO A 171 -13.32 -6.42 -13.41
N ARG A 172 -14.52 -6.87 -13.79
CA ARG A 172 -14.76 -8.28 -14.14
C ARG A 172 -13.90 -8.72 -15.32
N ALA A 173 -13.61 -7.81 -16.26
CA ALA A 173 -12.69 -8.06 -17.38
C ALA A 173 -11.28 -8.51 -16.94
N GLN A 174 -10.86 -8.18 -15.71
CA GLN A 174 -9.54 -8.54 -15.15
C GLN A 174 -9.59 -9.69 -14.13
N ALA A 175 -10.75 -10.34 -13.93
CA ALA A 175 -10.92 -11.32 -12.85
C ALA A 175 -9.91 -12.49 -12.91
N GLU A 176 -9.64 -13.03 -14.11
CA GLU A 176 -8.65 -14.10 -14.27
C GLU A 176 -7.23 -13.65 -13.93
N GLN A 177 -6.88 -12.40 -14.30
CA GLN A 177 -5.57 -11.83 -13.99
C GLN A 177 -5.42 -11.60 -12.48
N VAL A 178 -6.43 -11.01 -11.82
CA VAL A 178 -6.43 -10.81 -10.36
C VAL A 178 -6.24 -12.14 -9.63
N ALA A 179 -6.97 -13.18 -10.04
CA ALA A 179 -6.83 -14.51 -9.44
C ALA A 179 -5.43 -15.11 -9.66
N ALA A 180 -4.87 -14.99 -10.86
CA ALA A 180 -3.53 -15.46 -11.17
C ALA A 180 -2.45 -14.72 -10.34
N ASP A 181 -2.58 -13.40 -10.23
CA ASP A 181 -1.66 -12.56 -9.45
C ASP A 181 -1.68 -12.97 -7.97
N LEU A 182 -2.87 -13.08 -7.37
CA LEU A 182 -3.02 -13.44 -5.96
C LEU A 182 -2.51 -14.86 -5.67
N ALA A 183 -2.71 -15.81 -6.58
CA ALA A 183 -2.16 -17.16 -6.45
C ALA A 183 -0.62 -17.16 -6.52
N ASP A 184 -0.03 -16.41 -7.44
CA ASP A 184 1.43 -16.27 -7.55
C ASP A 184 2.03 -15.58 -6.33
N TYR A 185 1.38 -14.53 -5.83
CA TYR A 185 1.76 -13.88 -4.58
C TYR A 185 1.69 -14.85 -3.38
N ALA A 186 0.60 -15.60 -3.24
CA ALA A 186 0.41 -16.57 -2.16
C ALA A 186 1.43 -17.72 -2.20
N ALA A 187 1.97 -18.06 -3.38
CA ALA A 187 3.03 -19.05 -3.52
C ALA A 187 4.38 -18.54 -2.98
N ARG A 188 4.71 -17.25 -3.23
CA ARG A 188 6.02 -16.66 -2.94
C ARG A 188 6.12 -15.99 -1.57
N TYR A 189 5.00 -15.47 -1.06
CA TYR A 189 4.97 -14.65 0.16
C TYR A 189 4.09 -15.28 1.24
N ALA A 190 4.25 -14.81 2.47
CA ALA A 190 3.35 -15.08 3.57
C ALA A 190 2.28 -13.96 3.62
N PRO A 191 1.02 -14.23 3.26
CA PRO A 191 -0.04 -13.23 3.36
C PRO A 191 -0.30 -12.86 4.82
N LEU A 192 -0.43 -11.56 5.10
CA LEU A 192 -0.45 -11.02 6.46
C LEU A 192 -1.83 -10.50 6.88
N ARG A 193 -2.16 -10.66 8.16
CA ARG A 193 -3.18 -9.89 8.87
C ARG A 193 -2.53 -8.78 9.71
N PRO A 194 -3.29 -7.77 10.19
CA PRO A 194 -2.74 -6.70 11.02
C PRO A 194 -1.95 -7.22 12.23
N GLY A 195 -2.44 -8.25 12.91
CA GLY A 195 -1.73 -8.90 14.02
C GLY A 195 -0.35 -9.46 13.66
N ASP A 196 -0.11 -9.85 12.41
CA ASP A 196 1.21 -10.33 11.96
C ASP A 196 2.21 -9.16 11.81
N VAL A 197 1.71 -7.96 11.45
CA VAL A 197 2.53 -6.73 11.44
C VAL A 197 2.97 -6.38 12.86
N HIS A 198 2.05 -6.44 13.83
CA HIS A 198 2.41 -6.24 15.24
C HIS A 198 3.43 -7.27 15.71
N ARG A 199 3.23 -8.57 15.39
CA ARG A 199 4.20 -9.62 15.70
C ARG A 199 5.58 -9.29 15.15
N PHE A 200 5.68 -8.91 13.88
CA PHE A 200 6.97 -8.58 13.30
C PHE A 200 7.62 -7.38 13.98
N LEU A 201 6.85 -6.33 14.29
CA LEU A 201 7.37 -5.16 15.01
C LEU A 201 7.85 -5.51 16.42
N ASP A 202 7.26 -6.52 17.07
CA ASP A 202 7.65 -6.97 18.41
C ASP A 202 8.82 -7.98 18.40
N THR A 203 8.88 -8.86 17.39
CA THR A 203 9.80 -10.02 17.40
C THR A 203 10.82 -10.02 16.28
N GLY A 204 10.71 -9.14 15.29
CA GLY A 204 11.58 -9.10 14.12
C GLY A 204 11.37 -10.25 13.12
N SER A 205 10.28 -11.01 13.22
CA SER A 205 10.03 -12.16 12.35
C SER A 205 8.55 -12.31 12.03
N TRP A 206 8.27 -12.72 10.79
CA TRP A 206 6.93 -13.11 10.35
C TRP A 206 6.48 -14.46 10.94
N GLY A 207 7.39 -15.23 11.54
CA GLY A 207 7.15 -16.61 11.97
C GLY A 207 7.22 -17.62 10.82
N THR A 208 7.71 -17.20 9.66
CA THR A 208 7.84 -17.97 8.42
C THR A 208 9.11 -17.53 7.70
N HIS A 209 9.69 -18.42 6.89
CA HIS A 209 10.84 -18.12 6.03
C HIS A 209 10.46 -17.33 4.76
N ARG A 210 9.16 -17.26 4.42
CA ARG A 210 8.67 -16.46 3.31
C ARG A 210 8.48 -15.00 3.75
N PRO A 211 8.88 -14.00 2.93
CA PRO A 211 8.66 -12.60 3.25
C PRO A 211 7.17 -12.28 3.38
N GLY A 212 6.82 -11.35 4.26
CA GLY A 212 5.45 -10.91 4.48
C GLY A 212 4.87 -10.09 3.30
N LEU A 213 3.57 -10.26 3.07
CA LEU A 213 2.80 -9.54 2.05
C LEU A 213 1.44 -9.08 2.59
N VAL A 214 1.13 -7.80 2.42
CA VAL A 214 -0.23 -7.26 2.57
C VAL A 214 -0.85 -7.13 1.19
N VAL A 215 -2.09 -7.59 1.03
CA VAL A 215 -2.89 -7.37 -0.17
C VAL A 215 -4.04 -6.45 0.21
N ALA A 216 -3.99 -5.22 -0.28
CA ALA A 216 -4.91 -4.16 0.09
C ALA A 216 -5.82 -3.79 -1.10
N PHE A 217 -7.10 -3.56 -0.83
CA PHE A 217 -8.11 -3.10 -1.78
C PHE A 217 -8.69 -1.79 -1.25
N PHE A 218 -8.65 -0.73 -2.03
CA PHE A 218 -9.10 0.61 -1.63
C PHE A 218 -10.47 0.94 -2.22
N ASP A 219 -10.98 2.11 -1.84
CA ASP A 219 -12.14 2.81 -2.45
C ASP A 219 -13.52 2.18 -2.28
N GLY A 220 -13.63 1.01 -1.66
CA GLY A 220 -14.94 0.42 -1.36
C GLY A 220 -15.75 0.05 -2.61
N TYR A 221 -15.11 -0.22 -3.75
CA TYR A 221 -15.80 -0.63 -4.97
C TYR A 221 -16.51 -1.98 -4.80
N ARG A 222 -17.65 -2.12 -5.45
CA ARG A 222 -18.43 -3.36 -5.53
C ARG A 222 -17.62 -4.50 -6.11
N ASN A 223 -16.79 -4.23 -7.11
CA ASN A 223 -15.99 -5.26 -7.74
C ASN A 223 -14.93 -5.86 -6.79
N ALA A 224 -14.58 -5.18 -5.70
CA ALA A 224 -13.78 -5.75 -4.61
C ALA A 224 -14.51 -6.93 -3.92
N VAL A 225 -15.85 -6.92 -3.92
CA VAL A 225 -16.69 -8.02 -3.42
C VAL A 225 -16.89 -9.08 -4.49
N ASP A 226 -17.22 -8.65 -5.72
CA ASP A 226 -17.61 -9.56 -6.81
C ASP A 226 -16.42 -10.30 -7.45
N VAL A 227 -15.20 -9.74 -7.35
CA VAL A 227 -13.99 -10.24 -8.03
C VAL A 227 -12.86 -10.47 -7.03
N ALA A 228 -12.45 -9.43 -6.29
CA ALA A 228 -11.26 -9.53 -5.45
C ALA A 228 -11.41 -10.50 -4.27
N ALA A 229 -12.50 -10.41 -3.50
CA ALA A 229 -12.72 -11.27 -2.34
C ALA A 229 -12.75 -12.76 -2.70
N PRO A 230 -13.52 -13.22 -3.72
CA PRO A 230 -13.45 -14.61 -4.19
C PRO A 230 -12.05 -15.05 -4.63
N ALA A 231 -11.29 -14.17 -5.30
CA ALA A 231 -9.92 -14.47 -5.72
C ALA A 231 -8.96 -14.60 -4.52
N CYS A 232 -9.10 -13.73 -3.51
CA CYS A 232 -8.40 -13.82 -2.24
C CYS A 232 -8.72 -15.14 -1.52
N GLU A 233 -9.99 -15.52 -1.43
CA GLU A 233 -10.42 -16.76 -0.81
C GLU A 233 -9.85 -17.99 -1.51
N ALA A 234 -9.88 -18.03 -2.85
CA ALA A 234 -9.31 -19.11 -3.64
C ALA A 234 -7.78 -19.24 -3.44
N ALA A 235 -7.08 -18.12 -3.27
CA ALA A 235 -5.64 -18.08 -3.04
C ALA A 235 -5.24 -18.26 -1.56
N GLY A 236 -6.20 -18.26 -0.62
CA GLY A 236 -5.92 -18.30 0.82
C GLY A 236 -5.27 -17.01 1.35
N VAL A 237 -5.57 -15.86 0.73
CA VAL A 237 -5.03 -14.54 1.06
C VAL A 237 -6.06 -13.74 1.86
N PRO A 238 -5.74 -13.19 3.04
CA PRO A 238 -6.59 -12.21 3.70
C PRO A 238 -6.44 -10.85 3.02
N GLY A 239 -7.45 -10.43 2.24
CA GLY A 239 -7.53 -9.05 1.74
C GLY A 239 -7.77 -8.01 2.84
N TRP A 240 -7.17 -6.84 2.69
CA TRP A 240 -7.38 -5.65 3.53
C TRP A 240 -8.20 -4.62 2.74
N PHE A 241 -9.48 -4.47 3.06
CA PHE A 241 -10.42 -3.63 2.33
C PHE A 241 -10.60 -2.29 3.02
N PHE A 242 -10.01 -1.24 2.48
CA PHE A 242 -10.10 0.14 2.92
C PHE A 242 -11.31 0.81 2.26
N VAL A 243 -12.25 1.29 3.08
CA VAL A 243 -13.57 1.72 2.62
C VAL A 243 -13.85 3.19 2.98
N PRO A 244 -14.09 4.07 1.98
CA PRO A 244 -14.69 5.38 2.20
C PRO A 244 -16.16 5.21 2.61
N THR A 245 -16.42 5.33 3.90
CA THR A 245 -17.71 4.87 4.46
C THR A 245 -18.94 5.63 3.94
N ALA A 246 -18.81 6.89 3.54
CA ALA A 246 -19.93 7.63 2.97
C ALA A 246 -20.32 7.09 1.58
N PHE A 247 -19.39 6.51 0.82
CA PHE A 247 -19.67 6.00 -0.52
C PHE A 247 -20.68 4.84 -0.51
N LEU A 248 -20.66 4.03 0.56
CA LEU A 248 -21.58 2.91 0.78
C LEU A 248 -23.03 3.36 1.03
N ASP A 249 -23.23 4.60 1.49
CA ASP A 249 -24.55 5.20 1.73
C ASP A 249 -25.12 5.91 0.49
N VAL A 250 -24.32 6.11 -0.56
CA VAL A 250 -24.74 6.87 -1.75
C VAL A 250 -25.71 6.03 -2.60
N PRO A 251 -26.91 6.56 -2.95
CA PRO A 251 -27.82 5.91 -3.89
C PRO A 251 -27.17 5.61 -5.23
N GLU A 252 -27.55 4.50 -5.87
CA GLU A 252 -26.93 4.02 -7.12
C GLU A 252 -26.85 5.11 -8.21
N GLU A 253 -27.89 5.93 -8.35
CA GLU A 253 -27.95 7.02 -9.33
C GLU A 253 -26.89 8.11 -9.11
N ASP A 254 -26.45 8.31 -7.87
CA ASP A 254 -25.56 9.41 -7.48
C ASP A 254 -24.09 8.95 -7.33
N GLN A 255 -23.83 7.65 -7.30
CA GLN A 255 -22.50 7.10 -7.01
C GLN A 255 -21.41 7.56 -7.97
N ARG A 256 -21.72 7.70 -9.27
CA ARG A 256 -20.74 8.18 -10.26
C ARG A 256 -20.37 9.65 -10.04
N ALA A 257 -21.36 10.47 -9.64
CA ALA A 257 -21.13 11.87 -9.32
C ALA A 257 -20.36 12.02 -8.00
N PHE A 258 -20.68 11.19 -7.01
CA PHE A 258 -19.92 11.11 -5.76
C PHE A 258 -18.46 10.74 -6.03
N ALA A 259 -18.24 9.69 -6.82
CA ALA A 259 -16.89 9.21 -7.14
C ALA A 259 -16.04 10.31 -7.80
N ALA A 260 -16.61 11.00 -8.80
CA ALA A 260 -15.94 12.11 -9.48
C ALA A 260 -15.63 13.32 -8.57
N THR A 261 -16.41 13.54 -7.51
CA THR A 261 -16.23 14.67 -6.59
C THR A 261 -15.20 14.37 -5.48
N HIS A 262 -14.89 13.10 -5.28
CA HIS A 262 -14.10 12.60 -4.15
C HIS A 262 -12.89 11.78 -4.61
N ASP A 263 -12.36 12.05 -5.80
CA ASP A 263 -11.15 11.42 -6.33
C ASP A 263 -11.19 9.88 -6.30
N LEU A 264 -12.36 9.29 -6.55
CA LEU A 264 -12.55 7.85 -6.68
C LEU A 264 -12.57 7.49 -8.17
N ASP A 265 -11.45 6.97 -8.66
CA ASP A 265 -11.26 6.69 -10.07
C ASP A 265 -12.04 5.47 -10.58
N LEU A 266 -12.96 5.72 -11.51
CA LEU A 266 -13.77 4.69 -12.15
C LEU A 266 -13.16 4.27 -13.49
N VAL A 267 -12.94 2.96 -13.66
CA VAL A 267 -12.52 2.40 -14.94
C VAL A 267 -13.68 2.38 -15.93
N ALA A 268 -13.39 2.08 -17.20
CA ALA A 268 -14.39 2.15 -18.27
C ALA A 268 -15.62 1.25 -18.00
N GLU A 269 -15.42 0.10 -17.35
CA GLU A 269 -16.48 -0.84 -16.96
C GLU A 269 -17.45 -0.22 -15.96
N GLU A 270 -16.98 0.44 -14.89
CA GLU A 270 -17.88 1.09 -13.92
C GLU A 270 -18.47 2.39 -14.46
N ARG A 271 -17.65 3.18 -15.18
CA ARG A 271 -18.05 4.49 -15.71
C ARG A 271 -19.23 4.37 -16.68
N HIS A 272 -19.18 3.41 -17.59
CA HIS A 272 -20.22 3.19 -18.61
C HIS A 272 -21.17 2.02 -18.30
N GLY A 273 -20.87 1.26 -17.24
CA GLY A 273 -21.70 0.16 -16.78
C GLY A 273 -23.07 0.61 -16.28
N ARG A 274 -23.97 -0.37 -16.11
CA ARG A 274 -25.24 -0.18 -15.41
C ARG A 274 -25.10 -0.76 -14.01
N GLY A 275 -25.80 -0.18 -13.04
CA GLY A 275 -25.72 -0.63 -11.66
C GLY A 275 -24.88 0.25 -10.75
N ARG A 276 -24.96 -0.08 -9.46
CA ARG A 276 -24.14 0.43 -8.37
C ARG A 276 -22.67 0.03 -8.53
N VAL A 277 -21.82 0.99 -8.21
CA VAL A 277 -20.35 0.97 -8.26
C VAL A 277 -19.72 0.73 -6.88
N ALA A 278 -20.30 1.25 -5.81
CA ALA A 278 -19.84 1.03 -4.43
C ALA A 278 -20.33 -0.32 -3.89
N MET A 279 -19.63 -0.95 -2.94
CA MET A 279 -20.21 -2.04 -2.15
C MET A 279 -21.33 -1.51 -1.24
N THR A 280 -22.11 -2.42 -0.66
CA THR A 280 -23.10 -2.12 0.39
C THR A 280 -22.54 -2.40 1.78
N TRP A 281 -23.21 -1.92 2.82
CA TRP A 281 -22.88 -2.27 4.21
C TRP A 281 -23.03 -3.76 4.50
N ASP A 282 -24.03 -4.44 3.93
CA ASP A 282 -24.20 -5.89 4.10
C ASP A 282 -23.03 -6.67 3.48
N GLU A 283 -22.55 -6.23 2.31
CA GLU A 283 -21.36 -6.81 1.68
C GLU A 283 -20.09 -6.52 2.49
N ALA A 284 -19.95 -5.32 3.06
CA ALA A 284 -18.84 -5.00 3.96
C ALA A 284 -18.86 -5.88 5.23
N ALA A 285 -20.03 -6.13 5.82
CA ALA A 285 -20.19 -7.07 6.93
C ALA A 285 -19.77 -8.48 6.53
N ALA A 286 -20.20 -8.95 5.35
CA ALA A 286 -19.85 -10.26 4.82
C ALA A 286 -18.33 -10.40 4.54
N LEU A 287 -17.68 -9.36 4.02
CA LEU A 287 -16.23 -9.33 3.84
C LEU A 287 -15.51 -9.55 5.17
N ALA A 288 -15.96 -8.90 6.25
CA ALA A 288 -15.32 -8.95 7.56
C ALA A 288 -15.31 -10.35 8.21
N GLU A 289 -16.12 -11.29 7.73
CA GLU A 289 -16.11 -12.68 8.19
C GLU A 289 -14.77 -13.38 7.88
N ARG A 290 -14.16 -13.06 6.73
CA ARG A 290 -12.96 -13.75 6.21
C ARG A 290 -11.78 -12.80 5.97
N HIS A 291 -12.07 -11.53 5.70
CA HIS A 291 -11.11 -10.50 5.37
C HIS A 291 -11.01 -9.45 6.47
N VAL A 292 -10.21 -8.41 6.23
CA VAL A 292 -10.06 -7.26 7.13
C VAL A 292 -10.74 -6.08 6.47
N VAL A 293 -11.67 -5.42 7.15
CA VAL A 293 -12.36 -4.23 6.64
C VAL A 293 -11.94 -3.03 7.49
N LEU A 294 -11.51 -1.96 6.82
CA LEU A 294 -10.71 -0.87 7.36
C LEU A 294 -11.28 0.47 6.89
N ALA A 295 -11.04 1.53 7.68
CA ALA A 295 -11.54 2.86 7.34
C ALA A 295 -10.61 3.57 6.34
N HIS A 296 -11.21 4.20 5.34
CA HIS A 296 -10.54 5.05 4.36
C HIS A 296 -11.19 6.43 4.31
N THR A 297 -11.34 7.04 5.49
CA THR A 297 -12.19 8.22 5.75
C THR A 297 -13.67 8.00 5.45
N ALA A 298 -14.49 9.06 5.48
CA ALA A 298 -15.87 8.99 5.00
C ALA A 298 -15.92 9.28 3.50
N SER A 299 -15.31 10.39 3.09
CA SER A 299 -15.46 10.98 1.77
C SER A 299 -14.21 10.87 0.89
N HIS A 300 -13.26 10.01 1.24
CA HIS A 300 -11.98 9.85 0.53
C HIS A 300 -11.15 11.14 0.52
N THR A 301 -10.63 11.53 1.69
CA THR A 301 -9.87 12.78 1.86
C THR A 301 -8.47 12.57 2.42
N THR A 302 -7.58 13.54 2.20
CA THR A 302 -6.22 13.54 2.76
C THR A 302 -6.24 14.03 4.19
N ALA A 303 -5.19 13.71 4.96
CA ALA A 303 -5.10 14.17 6.34
C ALA A 303 -5.07 15.71 6.45
N ALA A 304 -4.42 16.38 5.49
CA ALA A 304 -4.39 17.85 5.39
C ALA A 304 -5.75 18.49 5.01
N GLY A 305 -6.69 17.69 4.49
CA GLY A 305 -8.08 18.06 4.23
C GLY A 305 -8.94 18.14 5.50
N VAL A 306 -8.50 17.50 6.60
CA VAL A 306 -9.23 17.45 7.87
C VAL A 306 -8.68 18.50 8.84
N ARG A 307 -9.39 19.62 9.02
CA ARG A 307 -8.86 20.79 9.74
C ARG A 307 -9.66 21.17 10.99
N THR A 308 -10.95 20.85 11.00
CA THR A 308 -11.87 21.23 12.06
C THR A 308 -12.31 20.03 12.89
N PRO A 309 -12.77 20.23 14.14
CA PRO A 309 -13.30 19.15 14.97
C PRO A 309 -14.49 18.41 14.31
N GLU A 310 -15.30 19.12 13.54
CA GLU A 310 -16.43 18.53 12.81
C GLU A 310 -15.98 17.65 11.65
N GLU A 311 -14.94 18.07 10.91
CA GLU A 311 -14.32 17.23 9.88
C GLU A 311 -13.63 16.02 10.49
N VAL A 312 -12.94 16.16 11.63
CA VAL A 312 -12.37 15.01 12.37
C VAL A 312 -13.47 14.02 12.73
N ARG A 313 -14.58 14.52 13.27
CA ARG A 313 -15.72 13.66 13.63
C ARG A 313 -16.26 12.93 12.40
N ARG A 314 -16.49 13.65 11.29
CA ARG A 314 -17.08 13.11 10.05
C ARG A 314 -16.14 12.18 9.29
N GLU A 315 -14.87 12.53 9.16
CA GLU A 315 -13.90 11.84 8.29
C GLU A 315 -13.08 10.79 9.01
N VAL A 316 -13.06 10.77 10.35
CA VAL A 316 -12.22 9.84 11.11
C VAL A 316 -13.06 9.03 12.09
N LEU A 317 -13.69 9.70 13.05
CA LEU A 317 -14.33 9.00 14.17
C LEU A 317 -15.62 8.27 13.76
N GLU A 318 -16.43 8.90 12.92
CA GLU A 318 -17.67 8.29 12.43
C GLU A 318 -17.42 7.07 11.52
N PRO A 319 -16.49 7.10 10.55
CA PRO A 319 -16.10 5.91 9.77
C PRO A 319 -15.64 4.74 10.64
N LEU A 320 -14.78 5.01 11.63
CA LEU A 320 -14.31 3.98 12.57
C LEU A 320 -15.48 3.35 13.34
N ARG A 321 -16.38 4.17 13.88
CA ARG A 321 -17.56 3.71 14.62
C ARG A 321 -18.50 2.91 13.71
N ARG A 322 -18.81 3.41 12.51
CA ARG A 322 -19.74 2.77 11.56
C ARG A 322 -19.24 1.38 11.14
N LEU A 323 -17.94 1.25 10.87
CA LEU A 323 -17.36 -0.05 10.56
C LEU A 323 -17.35 -0.98 11.76
N GLU A 324 -17.11 -0.48 12.98
CA GLU A 324 -17.23 -1.29 14.20
C GLU A 324 -18.67 -1.78 14.41
N ASP A 325 -19.67 -0.92 14.23
CA ASP A 325 -21.09 -1.27 14.35
C ASP A 325 -21.49 -2.37 13.36
N VAL A 326 -20.98 -2.33 12.12
CA VAL A 326 -21.35 -3.26 11.04
C VAL A 326 -20.56 -4.57 11.10
N THR A 327 -19.27 -4.50 11.42
CA THR A 327 -18.38 -5.68 11.41
C THR A 327 -18.25 -6.36 12.77
N GLY A 328 -18.73 -5.71 13.84
CA GLY A 328 -18.54 -6.14 15.22
C GLY A 328 -17.09 -6.10 15.71
N ARG A 329 -16.20 -5.46 14.93
CA ARG A 329 -14.76 -5.35 15.24
C ARG A 329 -14.29 -3.94 14.98
N ARG A 330 -13.53 -3.40 15.92
CA ARG A 330 -12.87 -2.11 15.75
C ARG A 330 -11.84 -2.20 14.60
N PRO A 331 -11.82 -1.26 13.65
CA PRO A 331 -10.84 -1.27 12.56
C PRO A 331 -9.39 -1.26 13.08
N GLU A 332 -8.59 -2.23 12.63
CA GLU A 332 -7.20 -2.42 13.07
C GLU A 332 -6.20 -1.52 12.33
N ALA A 333 -6.64 -0.89 11.25
CA ALA A 333 -5.84 0.02 10.45
C ALA A 333 -6.69 1.12 9.80
N PHE A 334 -6.02 2.17 9.36
CA PHE A 334 -6.59 3.30 8.63
C PHE A 334 -5.70 3.64 7.43
N ALA A 335 -6.26 4.29 6.42
CA ALA A 335 -5.48 4.92 5.35
C ALA A 335 -6.10 6.25 4.95
N TRP A 336 -5.27 7.23 4.60
CA TRP A 336 -5.67 8.52 4.03
C TRP A 336 -5.64 8.46 2.50
N LEU A 337 -6.45 9.26 1.81
CA LEU A 337 -6.27 9.48 0.37
C LEU A 337 -4.82 9.92 0.10
N GLY A 338 -4.24 9.39 -0.99
CA GLY A 338 -2.86 9.64 -1.39
C GLY A 338 -1.80 9.04 -0.47
N GLY A 339 -2.19 8.21 0.51
CA GLY A 339 -1.23 7.55 1.39
C GLY A 339 -0.45 8.52 2.28
N THR A 340 -1.12 9.53 2.83
CA THR A 340 -0.47 10.51 3.73
C THR A 340 0.11 9.80 4.98
N PRO A 341 1.40 9.97 5.32
CA PRO A 341 1.99 9.38 6.53
C PRO A 341 1.45 10.01 7.82
N PHE A 342 1.75 9.43 8.97
CA PHE A 342 1.31 9.97 10.26
C PHE A 342 2.00 11.29 10.61
N ASP A 343 1.23 12.31 11.02
CA ASP A 343 1.75 13.54 11.65
C ASP A 343 0.84 13.97 12.80
N PRO A 344 1.32 13.97 14.06
CA PRO A 344 0.50 14.34 15.21
C PRO A 344 0.07 15.82 15.21
N ALA A 345 0.68 16.68 14.39
CA ALA A 345 0.25 18.06 14.23
C ALA A 345 -1.03 18.18 13.39
N GLU A 346 -1.34 17.17 12.58
CA GLU A 346 -2.57 17.12 11.79
C GLU A 346 -3.74 16.64 12.69
N PRO A 347 -4.86 17.38 12.75
CA PRO A 347 -5.99 17.05 13.62
C PRO A 347 -6.54 15.63 13.40
N GLY A 348 -6.62 15.19 12.14
CA GLY A 348 -7.08 13.84 11.79
C GLY A 348 -6.17 12.73 12.33
N CYS A 349 -4.84 12.89 12.15
CA CYS A 349 -3.84 11.95 12.66
C CYS A 349 -3.83 11.92 14.20
N ALA A 350 -3.89 13.08 14.86
CA ALA A 350 -4.03 13.13 16.31
C ALA A 350 -5.26 12.34 16.79
N ALA A 351 -6.41 12.49 16.11
CA ALA A 351 -7.63 11.77 16.44
C ALA A 351 -7.54 10.26 16.20
N LEU A 352 -6.82 9.78 15.18
CA LEU A 352 -6.56 8.34 14.96
C LEU A 352 -5.82 7.74 16.16
N ARG A 353 -4.76 8.41 16.61
CA ARG A 353 -3.97 8.00 17.78
C ARG A 353 -4.82 8.03 19.05
N ASP A 354 -5.57 9.11 19.29
CA ASP A 354 -6.41 9.26 20.49
C ASP A 354 -7.56 8.25 20.53
N ALA A 355 -8.09 7.88 19.36
CA ALA A 355 -9.05 6.79 19.25
C ALA A 355 -8.39 5.42 19.52
N GLY A 356 -7.06 5.32 19.45
CA GLY A 356 -6.28 4.10 19.65
C GLY A 356 -6.21 3.22 18.40
N VAL A 357 -6.27 3.79 17.19
CA VAL A 357 -6.18 3.02 15.94
C VAL A 357 -4.80 2.36 15.87
N PRO A 358 -4.69 1.03 15.70
CA PRO A 358 -3.40 0.34 15.82
C PRO A 358 -2.40 0.69 14.71
N LEU A 359 -2.84 0.71 13.46
CA LEU A 359 -1.98 0.90 12.29
C LEU A 359 -2.49 2.05 11.39
N LEU A 360 -1.56 2.79 10.78
CA LEU A 360 -1.82 3.64 9.62
C LEU A 360 -1.03 3.08 8.42
N VAL A 361 -1.68 2.96 7.27
CA VAL A 361 -1.03 2.58 6.01
C VAL A 361 -0.92 3.82 5.13
N SER A 362 0.32 4.16 4.77
CA SER A 362 0.69 5.32 3.96
C SER A 362 1.51 4.89 2.74
N GLY A 363 1.81 5.84 1.85
CA GLY A 363 2.61 5.60 0.65
C GLY A 363 4.07 5.23 0.95
N THR A 364 4.56 5.53 2.16
CA THR A 364 5.94 5.23 2.56
C THR A 364 6.05 4.20 3.70
N GLY A 365 4.95 3.86 4.39
CA GLY A 365 5.04 2.98 5.54
C GLY A 365 3.74 2.31 5.99
N VAL A 366 3.90 1.27 6.81
CA VAL A 366 2.87 0.82 7.76
C VAL A 366 3.35 1.23 9.14
N GLU A 367 2.60 2.13 9.76
CA GLU A 367 2.97 2.88 10.95
C GLU A 367 2.14 2.41 12.14
N ARG A 368 2.77 1.78 13.14
CA ARG A 368 2.10 1.38 14.39
C ARG A 368 1.94 2.59 15.30
N LEU A 369 0.68 3.00 15.52
CA LEU A 369 0.32 4.14 16.36
C LEU A 369 -0.03 3.70 17.79
N SER A 370 -0.57 2.48 17.95
CA SER A 370 -0.82 1.88 19.26
C SER A 370 -0.53 0.37 19.24
N ARG A 371 -0.23 -0.19 20.41
CA ARG A 371 -0.14 -1.65 20.60
C ARG A 371 -1.56 -2.23 20.83
N PRO A 372 -1.84 -3.43 20.31
CA PRO A 372 -3.15 -4.08 20.48
C PRO A 372 -3.43 -4.47 21.93
#